data_AF-A0A3R7J6M4-F1
#
_entry.id   AF-A0A3R7J6M4-F1
#
_cell.length_a   1.000
_cell.length_b   1.000
_cell.length_c   1.000
_cell.angle_alpha   90.00
_cell.angle_beta   90.00
_cell.angle_gamma   90.00
#
_symmetry.space_group_name_H-M   'P 1'
#
loop_
_entity.id
_entity.type
_entity.pdbx_description
1 polymer ?
#
loop_
_entity_poly.entity_id
_entity_poly.type
_entity_poly.pdbx_seq_one_letter_code
_entity_poly.pdbx_strand_id
1 'polypeptide(L)'
;MAPYPSNQTPDVSNQAPQPFEDVDAKHETSYIDMPLTPKASLPARAKSPAPSRFAVQSVHLRECFAEFLGTFVMILFGMGVNNQVTNSQDANGTWLSINMCWGIGVLIGVYCTEGISGAHLNTAVTLAHCVYGRLPWWKAPGYMLSQLLGAFCGAFVIYVMQYQNLNMIDPNRETTQSSFATYPSDNISNYTAFYTEIVGTGMLLLGIYAITDQRNRPAGPVGAPFAFCLLIMALGMCIGMNTGYAINPARDFGPRIFTSIAGWGSKVFTTRDHYFWIPIVGPLLGGVIGAGLYELLVEMHHPLQVLPLVSSAVFENIEMPTPSMEHCPSTTGFDFYESACLRDSHGYANMLATPKATDLIPVLSEKRTGLYRFAVQSVHLRECFAEFLGTYVMIVFGMGVNNQVTNSENANGTWLSINICWGIGVMIGVYCSEGVSGANLNTAVTLAHCVYGRLPWWKAPGYMISQVLAAFCGAFTIWVMQWQNLNAIDPNRETTQSSFATYPATGISNYTAFYTELIGTGMLVLSIYAITDKKNRPAGKYGNAFAFALMIMALGMAFGMNTGYAVNPARDFGPRLFTLCAGWGTKTFTSHHYYFWIPIVADLIGGVCGAGLYRILVEIHHPQTPLP
;
A
#
# COMPACT_ATOMS: atom_id res chain seq x y z
N MET A 1 -27.24 -54.98 -11.42
CA MET A 1 -27.38 -55.19 -12.88
C MET A 1 -26.82 -53.94 -13.54
N ALA A 2 -25.73 -53.89 -14.29
CA ALA A 2 -24.74 -54.86 -14.77
C ALA A 2 -23.37 -54.12 -14.91
N PRO A 3 -22.23 -54.81 -15.07
CA PRO A 3 -20.89 -54.37 -14.68
C PRO A 3 -20.01 -53.79 -15.82
N TYR A 4 -18.83 -53.31 -15.43
CA TYR A 4 -17.66 -52.92 -16.24
C TYR A 4 -17.33 -53.87 -17.42
N PRO A 5 -16.57 -53.37 -18.42
CA PRO A 5 -15.51 -54.14 -19.05
C PRO A 5 -14.10 -53.54 -18.83
N SER A 6 -13.16 -54.46 -18.84
CA SER A 6 -11.76 -54.42 -18.41
C SER A 6 -10.74 -54.01 -19.50
N ASN A 7 -9.60 -53.50 -19.03
CA ASN A 7 -8.21 -53.66 -19.51
C ASN A 7 -7.92 -53.76 -21.02
N GLN A 8 -7.21 -52.75 -21.53
CA GLN A 8 -6.08 -52.94 -22.44
C GLN A 8 -4.96 -51.94 -22.10
N THR A 9 -3.83 -52.45 -21.60
CA THR A 9 -2.52 -51.80 -21.70
C THR A 9 -1.97 -52.03 -23.11
N PRO A 10 -1.19 -51.06 -23.64
CA PRO A 10 0.06 -51.46 -24.26
C PRO A 10 1.25 -50.54 -23.95
N ASP A 11 2.39 -51.20 -23.78
CA ASP A 11 3.78 -50.84 -24.05
C ASP A 11 4.38 -49.53 -23.54
N VAL A 12 5.14 -49.68 -22.45
CA VAL A 12 6.28 -48.84 -22.09
C VAL A 12 7.45 -49.20 -23.01
N SER A 13 7.83 -48.28 -23.90
CA SER A 13 9.14 -48.32 -24.57
C SER A 13 9.88 -46.99 -24.36
N ASN A 14 11.16 -47.13 -24.06
CA ASN A 14 12.13 -46.12 -23.64
C ASN A 14 12.07 -44.80 -24.43
N GLN A 15 11.80 -43.70 -23.74
CA GLN A 15 12.34 -42.39 -24.09
C GLN A 15 12.93 -41.73 -22.85
N ALA A 16 14.23 -41.43 -22.92
CA ALA A 16 14.96 -40.71 -21.89
C ALA A 16 14.34 -39.32 -21.65
N PRO A 17 14.43 -38.76 -20.42
CA PRO A 17 13.91 -37.42 -20.16
C PRO A 17 14.73 -36.38 -20.94
N GLN A 18 14.07 -35.68 -21.85
CA GLN A 18 14.63 -34.47 -22.47
C GLN A 18 14.76 -33.38 -21.39
N PRO A 19 15.86 -32.61 -21.34
CA PRO A 19 15.98 -31.49 -20.41
C PRO A 19 14.97 -30.41 -20.78
N PHE A 20 14.35 -29.82 -19.77
CA PHE A 20 13.46 -28.67 -19.89
C PHE A 20 14.26 -27.49 -20.48
N GLU A 21 14.01 -27.12 -21.74
CA GLU A 21 14.56 -25.89 -22.32
C GLU A 21 13.90 -24.70 -21.61
N ASP A 22 14.71 -23.96 -20.86
CA ASP A 22 14.37 -22.64 -20.31
C ASP A 22 13.99 -21.71 -21.45
N VAL A 23 12.69 -21.42 -21.57
CA VAL A 23 12.22 -20.29 -22.37
C VAL A 23 12.60 -19.03 -21.60
N ASP A 24 13.70 -18.41 -22.03
CA ASP A 24 14.20 -17.12 -21.58
C ASP A 24 13.08 -16.16 -21.17
N ALA A 25 13.06 -15.84 -19.88
CA ALA A 25 12.24 -14.80 -19.31
C ALA A 25 12.55 -13.48 -20.03
N LYS A 26 11.60 -13.02 -20.87
CA LYS A 26 11.62 -11.66 -21.41
C LYS A 26 11.80 -10.70 -20.24
N HIS A 27 12.87 -9.91 -20.30
CA HIS A 27 13.14 -8.78 -19.41
C HIS A 27 11.87 -7.95 -19.19
N GLU A 28 11.30 -8.04 -17.99
CA GLU A 28 10.20 -7.20 -17.53
C GLU A 28 10.78 -5.86 -17.09
N THR A 29 10.52 -4.80 -17.87
CA THR A 29 10.86 -3.42 -17.51
C THR A 29 10.00 -2.93 -16.34
N SER A 30 10.52 -3.13 -15.14
CA SER A 30 10.18 -2.37 -13.93
C SER A 30 10.90 -1.00 -13.97
N TYR A 31 10.42 -0.04 -13.17
CA TYR A 31 10.75 1.40 -13.12
C TYR A 31 12.25 1.81 -12.93
N ILE A 32 13.21 0.90 -13.10
CA ILE A 32 14.64 1.17 -12.93
C ILE A 32 15.35 1.45 -14.28
N ASP A 33 14.84 0.95 -15.41
CA ASP A 33 15.52 1.10 -16.71
C ASP A 33 14.68 1.84 -17.75
N MET A 34 14.44 3.13 -17.51
CA MET A 34 14.05 4.03 -18.58
C MET A 34 15.32 4.33 -19.41
N PRO A 35 15.39 3.97 -20.71
CA PRO A 35 16.55 4.35 -21.50
C PRO A 35 16.60 5.88 -21.57
N LEU A 36 17.65 6.45 -20.96
CA LEU A 36 18.15 7.76 -21.34
C LEU A 36 18.36 7.70 -22.85
N THR A 37 17.63 8.52 -23.59
CA THR A 37 17.70 8.75 -25.05
C THR A 37 18.86 7.99 -25.75
N PRO A 38 18.60 6.96 -26.56
CA PRO A 38 19.69 6.23 -27.18
C PRO A 38 20.28 7.06 -28.34
N LYS A 39 21.51 7.57 -28.13
CA LYS A 39 22.47 7.80 -29.21
C LYS A 39 23.55 6.73 -29.12
N ALA A 40 23.27 5.54 -29.66
CA ALA A 40 24.28 4.62 -30.20
C ALA A 40 23.58 3.48 -30.97
N SER A 41 24.19 3.11 -32.09
CA SER A 41 23.70 2.24 -33.17
C SER A 41 23.39 0.80 -32.74
N LEU A 42 22.16 0.34 -33.04
CA LEU A 42 21.72 -1.06 -32.94
C LEU A 42 22.08 -1.85 -34.23
N PRO A 43 22.36 -3.17 -34.12
CA PRO A 43 22.63 -4.02 -35.27
C PRO A 43 21.36 -4.29 -36.11
N ALA A 44 21.56 -4.74 -37.36
CA ALA A 44 20.58 -4.74 -38.44
C ALA A 44 19.19 -5.31 -38.07
N ARG A 45 18.19 -4.45 -38.24
CA ARG A 45 16.77 -4.55 -37.91
C ARG A 45 16.04 -5.63 -38.71
N ALA A 46 15.47 -6.63 -38.03
CA ALA A 46 14.30 -7.34 -38.54
C ALA A 46 13.18 -6.30 -38.80
N LYS A 47 12.57 -6.30 -39.99
CA LYS A 47 11.55 -5.32 -40.37
C LYS A 47 10.38 -5.37 -39.38
N SER A 48 10.36 -4.43 -38.44
CA SER A 48 9.19 -4.14 -37.59
C SER A 48 7.96 -3.98 -38.50
N PRO A 49 6.83 -4.66 -38.22
CA PRO A 49 5.61 -4.51 -39.01
C PRO A 49 5.23 -3.03 -39.10
N ALA A 50 4.69 -2.62 -40.27
CA ALA A 50 4.24 -1.25 -40.45
C ALA A 50 3.24 -0.88 -39.35
N PRO A 51 3.35 0.31 -38.73
CA PRO A 51 2.41 0.72 -37.70
C PRO A 51 0.98 0.69 -38.26
N SER A 52 0.02 0.22 -37.43
CA SER A 52 -1.40 0.26 -37.78
C SER A 52 -1.81 1.66 -38.26
N ARG A 53 -2.75 1.75 -39.20
CA ARG A 53 -3.17 3.02 -39.84
C ARG A 53 -3.62 4.09 -38.83
N PHE A 54 -4.07 3.69 -37.64
CA PHE A 54 -4.54 4.58 -36.58
C PHE A 54 -3.54 4.72 -35.41
N ALA A 55 -2.37 4.09 -35.50
CA ALA A 55 -1.37 4.15 -34.43
C ALA A 55 -0.60 5.47 -34.49
N VAL A 56 -0.72 6.26 -33.44
CA VAL A 56 0.04 7.50 -33.27
C VAL A 56 1.51 7.20 -32.99
N GLN A 57 2.39 7.97 -33.63
CA GLN A 57 3.85 7.81 -33.52
C GLN A 57 4.44 8.54 -32.30
N SER A 58 3.82 9.63 -31.86
CA SER A 58 4.26 10.38 -30.67
C SER A 58 4.01 9.57 -29.39
N VAL A 59 5.08 9.28 -28.65
CA VAL A 59 5.01 8.58 -27.35
C VAL A 59 4.12 9.34 -26.36
N HIS A 60 4.31 10.66 -26.25
CA HIS A 60 3.51 11.47 -25.34
C HIS A 60 2.02 11.46 -25.67
N LEU A 61 1.68 11.50 -26.97
CA LEU A 61 0.27 11.46 -27.37
C LEU A 61 -0.35 10.07 -27.11
N ARG A 62 0.42 8.98 -27.18
CA ARG A 62 -0.02 7.65 -26.76
C ARG A 62 -0.30 7.60 -25.25
N GLU A 63 0.58 8.21 -24.44
CA GLU A 63 0.38 8.34 -22.99
C GLU A 63 -0.88 9.15 -22.69
N CYS A 64 -1.11 10.27 -23.38
CA CYS A 64 -2.33 11.07 -23.26
C CYS A 64 -3.60 10.27 -23.57
N PHE A 65 -3.61 9.46 -24.65
CA PHE A 65 -4.77 8.60 -24.95
C PHE A 65 -4.99 7.52 -23.90
N ALA A 66 -3.92 6.96 -23.34
CA ALA A 66 -4.02 6.02 -22.24
C ALA A 66 -4.61 6.70 -21.00
N GLU A 67 -4.10 7.85 -20.58
CA GLU A 67 -4.67 8.62 -19.45
C GLU A 67 -6.14 9.01 -19.66
N PHE A 68 -6.51 9.41 -20.88
CA PHE A 68 -7.91 9.66 -21.24
C PHE A 68 -8.77 8.41 -21.04
N LEU A 69 -8.35 7.27 -21.61
CA LEU A 69 -9.12 6.01 -21.56
C LEU A 69 -9.25 5.49 -20.13
N GLY A 70 -8.17 5.49 -19.36
CA GLY A 70 -8.18 4.97 -18.00
C GLY A 70 -9.04 5.83 -17.07
N THR A 71 -8.95 7.16 -17.17
CA THR A 71 -9.83 8.05 -16.40
C THR A 71 -11.28 7.94 -16.86
N PHE A 72 -11.54 7.80 -18.17
CA PHE A 72 -12.87 7.55 -18.70
C PHE A 72 -13.50 6.27 -18.10
N VAL A 73 -12.77 5.15 -18.11
CA VAL A 73 -13.22 3.88 -17.54
C VAL A 73 -13.48 4.01 -16.03
N MET A 74 -12.54 4.60 -15.29
CA MET A 74 -12.71 4.83 -13.85
C MET A 74 -14.00 5.61 -13.55
N ILE A 75 -14.31 6.63 -14.36
CA ILE A 75 -15.48 7.48 -14.18
C ILE A 75 -16.78 6.78 -14.57
N LEU A 76 -16.79 5.93 -15.61
CA LEU A 76 -17.96 5.12 -15.94
C LEU A 76 -18.38 4.23 -14.77
N PHE A 77 -17.45 3.49 -14.17
CA PHE A 77 -17.76 2.62 -13.04
C PHE A 77 -18.15 3.43 -11.80
N GLY A 78 -17.37 4.46 -11.48
CA GLY A 78 -17.59 5.29 -10.29
C GLY A 78 -18.90 6.08 -10.32
N MET A 79 -19.20 6.77 -11.42
CA MET A 79 -20.45 7.53 -11.54
C MET A 79 -21.65 6.64 -11.84
N GLY A 80 -21.43 5.50 -12.50
CA GLY A 80 -22.46 4.49 -12.71
C GLY A 80 -23.01 3.99 -11.37
N VAL A 81 -22.13 3.61 -10.44
CA VAL A 81 -22.58 3.17 -9.10
C VAL A 81 -23.19 4.31 -8.30
N ASN A 82 -22.66 5.53 -8.37
CA ASN A 82 -23.24 6.69 -7.68
C ASN A 82 -24.70 6.90 -8.12
N ASN A 83 -24.94 6.95 -9.44
CA ASN A 83 -26.28 7.11 -9.98
C ASN A 83 -27.19 5.92 -9.64
N GLN A 84 -26.68 4.68 -9.72
CA GLN A 84 -27.46 3.50 -9.37
C GLN A 84 -27.96 3.56 -7.92
N VAL A 85 -27.07 3.85 -6.97
CA VAL A 85 -27.40 3.89 -5.54
C VAL A 85 -28.32 5.08 -5.24
N THR A 86 -27.95 6.30 -5.66
CA THR A 86 -28.74 7.50 -5.38
C THR A 86 -30.11 7.48 -6.06
N ASN A 87 -30.19 7.14 -7.35
CA ASN A 87 -31.47 7.18 -8.09
C ASN A 87 -32.43 6.07 -7.64
N SER A 88 -31.91 4.99 -7.06
CA SER A 88 -32.73 3.91 -6.50
C SER A 88 -33.05 4.09 -5.01
N GLN A 89 -32.59 5.18 -4.37
CA GLN A 89 -32.75 5.40 -2.93
C GLN A 89 -32.23 4.21 -2.11
N ASP A 90 -30.99 3.78 -2.41
CA ASP A 90 -30.29 2.65 -1.79
C ASP A 90 -30.91 1.26 -2.02
N ALA A 91 -31.97 1.15 -2.84
CA ALA A 91 -32.60 -0.15 -3.13
C ALA A 91 -31.70 -1.08 -3.96
N ASN A 92 -30.87 -0.52 -4.86
CA ASN A 92 -29.99 -1.27 -5.75
C ASN A 92 -28.50 -1.19 -5.39
N GLY A 93 -28.18 -0.79 -4.16
CA GLY A 93 -26.81 -0.78 -3.65
C GLY A 93 -26.66 0.08 -2.40
N THR A 94 -25.47 0.01 -1.80
CA THR A 94 -25.16 0.71 -0.55
C THR A 94 -23.85 1.49 -0.69
N TRP A 95 -23.50 2.27 0.33
CA TRP A 95 -22.20 2.94 0.42
C TRP A 95 -21.01 1.98 0.19
N LEU A 96 -21.09 0.74 0.69
CA LEU A 96 -20.06 -0.27 0.45
C LEU A 96 -19.89 -0.61 -1.04
N SER A 97 -21.01 -0.73 -1.77
CA SER A 97 -20.98 -0.98 -3.21
C SER A 97 -20.36 0.19 -3.98
N ILE A 98 -20.60 1.44 -3.55
CA ILE A 98 -19.95 2.63 -4.11
C ILE A 98 -18.43 2.48 -3.99
N ASN A 99 -17.91 2.25 -2.78
CA ASN A 99 -16.47 2.15 -2.55
C ASN A 99 -15.83 1.01 -3.35
N MET A 100 -16.47 -0.16 -3.39
CA MET A 100 -16.03 -1.31 -4.19
C MET A 100 -15.94 -0.96 -5.68
N CYS A 101 -17.00 -0.39 -6.25
CA CYS A 101 -17.04 -0.06 -7.68
C CYS A 101 -16.05 1.05 -8.07
N TRP A 102 -15.80 2.05 -7.20
CA TRP A 102 -14.74 3.04 -7.46
C TRP A 102 -13.35 2.41 -7.47
N GLY A 103 -13.06 1.49 -6.53
CA GLY A 103 -11.80 0.74 -6.53
C GLY A 103 -11.64 -0.14 -7.77
N ILE A 104 -12.69 -0.88 -8.14
CA ILE A 104 -12.70 -1.73 -9.34
C ILE A 104 -12.58 -0.87 -10.61
N GLY A 105 -13.20 0.31 -10.65
CA GLY A 105 -13.04 1.26 -11.75
C GLY A 105 -11.58 1.67 -11.96
N VAL A 106 -10.86 1.92 -10.86
CA VAL A 106 -9.40 2.16 -10.89
C VAL A 106 -8.65 0.93 -11.34
N LEU A 107 -8.99 -0.27 -10.83
CA LEU A 107 -8.35 -1.54 -11.22
C LEU A 107 -8.40 -1.74 -12.74
N ILE A 108 -9.59 -1.62 -13.34
CA ILE A 108 -9.76 -1.79 -14.79
C ILE A 108 -9.06 -0.66 -15.55
N GLY A 109 -9.16 0.58 -15.07
CA GLY A 109 -8.44 1.71 -15.66
C GLY A 109 -6.92 1.48 -15.72
N VAL A 110 -6.33 0.99 -14.62
CA VAL A 110 -4.91 0.62 -14.54
C VAL A 110 -4.59 -0.49 -15.54
N TYR A 111 -5.36 -1.59 -15.55
CA TYR A 111 -5.13 -2.67 -16.52
C TYR A 111 -5.22 -2.24 -17.98
N CYS A 112 -6.06 -1.26 -18.30
CA CYS A 112 -6.17 -0.74 -19.66
C CYS A 112 -4.96 0.10 -20.09
N THR A 113 -4.21 0.71 -19.15
CA THR A 113 -3.38 1.89 -19.46
C THR A 113 -1.98 1.89 -18.86
N GLU A 114 -1.73 1.08 -17.83
CA GLU A 114 -0.48 1.06 -17.05
C GLU A 114 0.74 0.88 -17.95
N GLY A 115 0.70 -0.09 -18.87
CA GLY A 115 1.82 -0.38 -19.78
C GLY A 115 2.15 0.72 -20.80
N ILE A 116 1.36 1.80 -20.88
CA ILE A 116 1.60 2.93 -21.81
C ILE A 116 1.92 4.21 -21.04
N SER A 117 1.04 4.65 -20.14
CA SER A 117 1.20 5.94 -19.44
C SER A 117 1.72 5.83 -18.02
N GLY A 118 1.76 4.61 -17.45
CA GLY A 118 1.93 4.38 -16.01
C GLY A 118 0.61 4.47 -15.22
N ALA A 119 -0.53 4.70 -15.91
CA ALA A 119 -1.87 4.80 -15.32
C ALA A 119 -1.95 5.77 -14.13
N HIS A 120 -1.61 7.04 -14.32
CA HIS A 120 -1.76 8.03 -13.25
C HIS A 120 -3.24 8.22 -12.92
N LEU A 121 -4.07 8.39 -13.95
CA LEU A 121 -5.53 8.56 -13.93
C LEU A 121 -6.04 9.69 -13.03
N ASN A 122 -5.12 10.46 -12.45
CA ASN A 122 -5.31 11.42 -11.38
C ASN A 122 -4.28 12.54 -11.52
N THR A 123 -4.81 13.77 -11.50
CA THR A 123 -4.03 15.00 -11.63
C THR A 123 -3.09 15.22 -10.44
N ALA A 124 -3.52 14.86 -9.22
CA ALA A 124 -2.66 14.92 -8.03
C ALA A 124 -1.50 13.93 -8.10
N VAL A 125 -1.72 12.72 -8.63
CA VAL A 125 -0.66 11.74 -8.86
C VAL A 125 0.34 12.26 -9.88
N THR A 126 -0.15 12.82 -10.97
CA THR A 126 0.68 13.43 -12.03
C THR A 126 1.56 14.57 -11.48
N LEU A 127 0.98 15.47 -10.66
CA LEU A 127 1.74 16.55 -10.04
C LEU A 127 2.81 16.01 -9.07
N ALA A 128 2.44 15.10 -8.16
CA ALA A 128 3.38 14.54 -7.20
C ALA A 128 4.54 13.84 -7.90
N HIS A 129 4.28 13.07 -8.96
CA HIS A 129 5.34 12.47 -9.77
C HIS A 129 6.25 13.51 -10.43
N CYS A 130 5.74 14.68 -10.81
CA CYS A 130 6.61 15.76 -11.31
C CYS A 130 7.50 16.35 -10.21
N VAL A 131 6.93 16.61 -9.03
CA VAL A 131 7.66 17.18 -7.88
C VAL A 131 8.80 16.27 -7.43
N TYR A 132 8.56 14.96 -7.35
CA TYR A 132 9.56 13.97 -6.93
C TYR A 132 10.36 13.37 -8.09
N GLY A 133 10.31 13.99 -9.28
CA GLY A 133 11.17 13.63 -10.42
C GLY A 133 10.87 12.27 -11.09
N ARG A 134 9.68 11.72 -10.86
CA ARG A 134 9.16 10.48 -11.49
C ARG A 134 8.48 10.72 -12.84
N LEU A 135 8.05 11.96 -13.13
CA LEU A 135 7.53 12.39 -14.44
C LEU A 135 8.18 13.73 -14.86
N PRO A 136 8.63 13.91 -16.11
CA PRO A 136 9.12 15.21 -16.55
C PRO A 136 7.97 16.24 -16.66
N TRP A 137 8.20 17.43 -16.10
CA TRP A 137 7.21 18.52 -16.01
C TRP A 137 6.51 18.88 -17.32
N TRP A 138 7.20 18.80 -18.47
CA TRP A 138 6.61 19.15 -19.75
C TRP A 138 5.48 18.20 -20.18
N LYS A 139 5.43 16.96 -19.66
CA LYS A 139 4.34 16.00 -19.92
C LYS A 139 3.09 16.26 -19.08
N ALA A 140 3.24 16.95 -17.94
CA ALA A 140 2.17 17.11 -16.97
C ALA A 140 0.91 17.76 -17.56
N PRO A 141 0.99 18.86 -18.35
CA PRO A 141 -0.20 19.47 -18.94
C PRO A 141 -0.98 18.51 -19.85
N GLY A 142 -0.28 17.68 -20.63
CA GLY A 142 -0.89 16.69 -21.51
C GLY A 142 -1.62 15.59 -20.75
N TYR A 143 -1.03 15.08 -19.67
CA TYR A 143 -1.67 14.10 -18.78
C TYR A 143 -2.92 14.69 -18.11
N MET A 144 -2.79 15.86 -17.48
CA MET A 144 -3.88 16.49 -16.72
C MET A 144 -5.06 16.86 -17.62
N LEU A 145 -4.81 17.39 -18.82
CA LEU A 145 -5.86 17.68 -19.79
C LEU A 145 -6.55 16.40 -20.28
N SER A 146 -5.79 15.34 -20.54
CA SER A 146 -6.35 14.06 -21.00
C SER A 146 -7.24 13.41 -19.94
N GLN A 147 -6.81 13.42 -18.67
CA GLN A 147 -7.60 12.95 -17.53
C GLN A 147 -8.89 13.76 -17.39
N LEU A 148 -8.81 15.10 -17.48
CA LEU A 148 -9.97 15.98 -17.39
C LEU A 148 -11.00 15.67 -18.49
N LEU A 149 -10.54 15.53 -19.74
CA LEU A 149 -11.39 15.18 -20.87
C LEU A 149 -11.97 13.78 -20.74
N GLY A 150 -11.18 12.81 -20.26
CA GLY A 150 -11.65 11.45 -19.99
C GLY A 150 -12.79 11.44 -18.97
N ALA A 151 -12.64 12.21 -17.88
CA ALA A 151 -13.68 12.32 -16.86
C ALA A 151 -14.93 13.06 -17.35
N PHE A 152 -14.76 14.14 -18.11
CA PHE A 152 -15.87 14.84 -18.77
C PHE A 152 -16.67 13.90 -19.68
N CYS A 153 -15.99 13.14 -20.55
CA CYS A 153 -16.64 12.20 -21.47
C CYS A 153 -17.31 11.03 -20.72
N GLY A 154 -16.70 10.54 -19.63
CA GLY A 154 -17.29 9.50 -18.79
C GLY A 154 -18.60 9.97 -18.14
N ALA A 155 -18.61 11.19 -17.60
CA ALA A 155 -19.82 11.79 -17.04
C ALA A 155 -20.92 11.98 -18.10
N PHE A 156 -20.57 12.41 -19.31
CA PHE A 156 -21.51 12.51 -20.43
C PHE A 156 -22.19 11.18 -20.75
N VAL A 157 -21.42 10.08 -20.83
CA VAL A 157 -21.98 8.76 -21.12
C VAL A 157 -22.95 8.32 -20.01
N ILE A 158 -22.57 8.49 -18.74
CA ILE A 158 -23.47 8.16 -17.62
C ILE A 158 -24.74 9.01 -17.63
N TYR A 159 -24.63 10.30 -17.94
CA TYR A 159 -25.79 11.17 -18.08
C TYR A 159 -26.75 10.66 -19.16
N VAL A 160 -26.24 10.29 -20.33
CA VAL A 160 -27.07 9.72 -21.41
C VAL A 160 -27.73 8.42 -20.95
N MET A 161 -26.98 7.54 -20.29
CA MET A 161 -27.52 6.27 -19.76
C MET A 161 -28.61 6.49 -18.69
N GLN A 162 -28.51 7.54 -17.89
CA GLN A 162 -29.42 7.85 -16.80
C GLN A 162 -30.47 8.92 -17.15
N TYR A 163 -30.51 9.39 -18.40
CA TYR A 163 -31.28 10.57 -18.80
C TYR A 163 -32.78 10.46 -18.47
N GLN A 164 -33.38 9.29 -18.73
CA GLN A 164 -34.79 9.04 -18.42
C GLN A 164 -35.04 9.03 -16.91
N ASN A 165 -34.17 8.39 -16.12
CA ASN A 165 -34.29 8.37 -14.66
C ASN A 165 -34.14 9.78 -14.08
N LEU A 166 -33.15 10.54 -14.54
CA LEU A 166 -32.93 11.92 -14.13
C LEU A 166 -34.12 12.82 -14.48
N ASN A 167 -34.76 12.61 -15.63
CA ASN A 167 -35.99 13.36 -16.00
C ASN A 167 -37.19 13.02 -15.13
N MET A 168 -37.26 11.84 -14.53
CA MET A 168 -38.33 11.49 -13.60
C MET A 168 -38.04 12.03 -12.19
N ILE A 169 -36.80 11.92 -11.73
CA ILE A 169 -36.39 12.26 -10.36
C ILE A 169 -36.20 13.77 -10.19
N ASP A 170 -35.54 14.41 -11.17
CA ASP A 170 -35.14 15.81 -11.11
C ASP A 170 -35.28 16.45 -12.50
N PRO A 171 -36.53 16.68 -12.98
CA PRO A 171 -36.80 17.22 -14.32
C PRO A 171 -36.10 18.56 -14.58
N ASN A 172 -35.91 19.37 -13.53
CA ASN A 172 -35.35 20.71 -13.60
C ASN A 172 -33.85 20.77 -13.29
N ARG A 173 -33.21 19.64 -12.95
CA ARG A 173 -31.77 19.56 -12.66
C ARG A 173 -31.33 20.45 -11.49
N GLU A 174 -32.03 20.33 -10.37
CA GLU A 174 -31.78 21.12 -9.17
C GLU A 174 -31.06 20.37 -8.04
N THR A 175 -31.15 19.04 -7.99
CA THR A 175 -30.75 18.23 -6.81
C THR A 175 -29.79 17.10 -7.14
N THR A 176 -29.76 16.62 -8.39
CA THR A 176 -29.00 15.42 -8.79
C THR A 176 -27.54 15.66 -9.18
N GLN A 177 -27.01 16.88 -9.01
CA GLN A 177 -25.62 17.20 -9.33
C GLN A 177 -24.59 16.40 -8.52
N SER A 178 -24.95 15.96 -7.30
CA SER A 178 -24.08 15.19 -6.41
C SER A 178 -23.80 13.77 -6.90
N SER A 179 -24.58 13.25 -7.85
CA SER A 179 -24.30 11.96 -8.49
C SER A 179 -23.12 12.02 -9.46
N PHE A 180 -22.71 13.23 -9.89
CA PHE A 180 -21.65 13.47 -10.86
C PHE A 180 -20.42 14.19 -10.29
N ALA A 181 -20.57 15.01 -9.25
CA ALA A 181 -19.45 15.71 -8.63
C ALA A 181 -19.59 15.67 -7.11
N THR A 182 -18.49 15.85 -6.40
CA THR A 182 -18.51 15.80 -4.94
C THR A 182 -19.03 17.10 -4.34
N TYR A 183 -19.71 16.99 -3.20
CA TYR A 183 -20.13 18.15 -2.41
C TYR A 183 -20.02 17.77 -0.93
N PRO A 184 -19.63 18.72 -0.05
CA PRO A 184 -19.53 18.45 1.37
C PRO A 184 -20.92 18.20 1.96
N SER A 185 -20.98 17.34 2.99
CA SER A 185 -22.19 17.06 3.77
C SER A 185 -22.70 18.32 4.49
N ASP A 186 -23.98 18.38 4.87
CA ASP A 186 -24.67 19.57 5.44
C ASP A 186 -23.90 20.27 6.57
N ASN A 187 -23.29 19.50 7.45
CA ASN A 187 -22.61 20.00 8.66
C ASN A 187 -21.12 20.33 8.44
N ILE A 188 -20.60 20.16 7.22
CA ILE A 188 -19.17 20.27 6.93
C ILE A 188 -18.84 21.64 6.35
N SER A 189 -17.91 22.33 7.00
CA SER A 189 -17.37 23.60 6.53
C SER A 189 -16.29 23.38 5.47
N ASN A 190 -16.05 24.40 4.64
CA ASN A 190 -14.97 24.38 3.65
C ASN A 190 -13.57 24.20 4.27
N TYR A 191 -13.35 24.62 5.52
CA TYR A 191 -12.09 24.37 6.23
C TYR A 191 -11.86 22.88 6.51
N THR A 192 -12.85 22.20 7.07
CA THR A 192 -12.80 20.75 7.33
C THR A 192 -12.76 19.96 6.03
N ALA A 193 -13.50 20.40 5.01
CA ALA A 193 -13.49 19.79 3.70
C ALA A 193 -12.10 19.88 3.04
N PHE A 194 -11.45 21.05 3.10
CA PHE A 194 -10.10 21.26 2.58
C PHE A 194 -9.07 20.38 3.28
N TYR A 195 -9.10 20.31 4.62
CA TYR A 195 -8.23 19.40 5.37
C TYR A 195 -8.49 17.93 5.03
N THR A 196 -9.76 17.55 4.87
CA THR A 196 -10.18 16.19 4.49
C THR A 196 -9.56 15.78 3.14
N GLU A 197 -9.62 16.64 2.13
CA GLU A 197 -9.07 16.34 0.80
C GLU A 197 -7.54 16.30 0.79
N ILE A 198 -6.87 17.13 1.60
CA ILE A 198 -5.41 17.08 1.79
C ILE A 198 -5.00 15.74 2.39
N VAL A 199 -5.60 15.35 3.52
CA VAL A 199 -5.24 14.10 4.21
C VAL A 199 -5.59 12.91 3.31
N GLY A 200 -6.77 12.89 2.70
CA GLY A 200 -7.19 11.78 1.85
C GLY A 200 -6.29 11.56 0.64
N THR A 201 -5.93 12.64 -0.04
CA THR A 201 -5.02 12.55 -1.20
C THR A 201 -3.58 12.28 -0.76
N GLY A 202 -3.18 12.76 0.42
CA GLY A 202 -1.90 12.41 1.03
C GLY A 202 -1.79 10.92 1.30
N MET A 203 -2.81 10.30 1.89
CA MET A 203 -2.87 8.86 2.12
C MET A 203 -2.88 8.07 0.81
N LEU A 204 -3.55 8.58 -0.24
CA LEU A 204 -3.49 8.00 -1.59
C LEU A 204 -2.06 7.97 -2.12
N LEU A 205 -1.37 9.12 -2.16
CA LEU A 205 -0.04 9.20 -2.77
C LEU A 205 1.04 8.48 -1.95
N LEU A 206 0.93 8.53 -0.61
CA LEU A 206 1.75 7.73 0.29
C LEU A 206 1.57 6.23 -0.02
N GLY A 207 0.32 5.76 -0.14
CA GLY A 207 0.02 4.37 -0.49
C GLY A 207 0.53 3.98 -1.87
N ILE A 208 0.40 4.84 -2.89
CA ILE A 208 0.93 4.59 -4.23
C ILE A 208 2.46 4.42 -4.19
N TYR A 209 3.15 5.29 -3.47
CA TYR A 209 4.62 5.22 -3.37
C TYR A 209 5.03 3.95 -2.62
N ALA A 210 4.33 3.59 -1.54
CA ALA A 210 4.56 2.36 -0.81
C ALA A 210 4.35 1.09 -1.65
N ILE A 211 3.26 1.02 -2.40
CA ILE A 211 2.91 -0.14 -3.25
C ILE A 211 3.93 -0.34 -4.38
N THR A 212 4.45 0.76 -4.93
CA THR A 212 5.34 0.75 -6.11
C THR A 212 6.82 0.68 -5.78
N ASP A 213 7.22 0.89 -4.52
CA ASP A 213 8.62 0.92 -4.11
C ASP A 213 9.27 -0.47 -4.20
N GLN A 214 10.14 -0.62 -5.20
CA GLN A 214 10.88 -1.86 -5.46
C GLN A 214 11.97 -2.17 -4.42
N ARG A 215 12.42 -1.16 -3.66
CA ARG A 215 13.43 -1.32 -2.59
C ARG A 215 12.81 -1.70 -1.25
N ASN A 216 11.51 -1.45 -1.11
CA ASN A 216 10.71 -1.99 -0.03
C ASN A 216 10.15 -3.37 -0.44
N ARG A 217 8.95 -3.72 0.01
CA ARG A 217 8.22 -4.89 -0.51
C ARG A 217 7.13 -4.44 -1.48
N PRO A 218 7.39 -4.38 -2.80
CA PRO A 218 6.37 -3.95 -3.76
C PRO A 218 5.26 -5.01 -3.85
N ALA A 219 4.08 -4.61 -4.32
CA ALA A 219 2.99 -5.55 -4.61
C ALA A 219 3.28 -6.45 -5.86
N GLY A 220 4.36 -6.16 -6.59
CA GLY A 220 4.72 -6.82 -7.84
C GLY A 220 3.81 -6.42 -9.02
N PRO A 221 4.16 -6.79 -10.27
CA PRO A 221 3.43 -6.36 -11.46
C PRO A 221 1.97 -6.82 -11.47
N VAL A 222 1.70 -8.04 -10.99
CA VAL A 222 0.33 -8.59 -10.93
C VAL A 222 -0.45 -8.04 -9.73
N GLY A 223 0.22 -7.80 -8.59
CA GLY A 223 -0.44 -7.39 -7.36
C GLY A 223 -0.68 -5.87 -7.23
N ALA A 224 0.12 -5.03 -7.89
CA ALA A 224 0.01 -3.57 -7.78
C ALA A 224 -1.36 -3.02 -8.20
N PRO A 225 -1.98 -3.43 -9.33
CA PRO A 225 -3.33 -3.00 -9.69
C PRO A 225 -4.37 -3.36 -8.62
N PHE A 226 -4.29 -4.56 -8.03
CA PHE A 226 -5.17 -4.97 -6.93
C PHE A 226 -4.92 -4.17 -5.65
N ALA A 227 -3.67 -3.84 -5.35
CA ALA A 227 -3.35 -3.01 -4.19
C ALA A 227 -3.89 -1.58 -4.34
N PHE A 228 -3.84 -1.00 -5.55
CA PHE A 228 -4.47 0.30 -5.85
C PHE A 228 -6.00 0.24 -5.73
N CYS A 229 -6.62 -0.83 -6.24
CA CYS A 229 -8.06 -1.08 -6.09
C CYS A 229 -8.46 -1.03 -4.61
N LEU A 230 -7.78 -1.82 -3.78
CA LEU A 230 -8.05 -1.89 -2.34
C LEU A 230 -7.76 -0.55 -1.63
N LEU A 231 -6.69 0.15 -2.00
CA LEU A 231 -6.38 1.47 -1.46
C LEU A 231 -7.54 2.46 -1.68
N ILE A 232 -8.07 2.53 -2.90
CA ILE A 232 -9.20 3.40 -3.24
C ILE A 232 -10.47 2.98 -2.49
N MET A 233 -10.73 1.68 -2.39
CA MET A 233 -11.84 1.14 -1.60
C MET A 233 -11.76 1.58 -0.14
N ALA A 234 -10.58 1.45 0.48
CA ALA A 234 -10.38 1.83 1.88
C ALA A 234 -10.55 3.34 2.10
N LEU A 235 -10.04 4.18 1.20
CA LEU A 235 -10.22 5.64 1.26
C LEU A 235 -11.70 6.01 1.24
N GLY A 236 -12.50 5.44 0.33
CA GLY A 236 -13.95 5.70 0.32
C GLY A 236 -14.67 5.23 1.60
N MET A 237 -14.21 4.11 2.18
CA MET A 237 -14.76 3.59 3.45
C MET A 237 -14.36 4.39 4.69
N CYS A 238 -13.25 5.13 4.69
CA CYS A 238 -12.73 5.77 5.91
C CYS A 238 -12.80 7.30 5.93
N ILE A 239 -12.83 7.97 4.78
CA ILE A 239 -12.79 9.43 4.69
C ILE A 239 -13.87 10.01 3.77
N GLY A 240 -14.78 9.18 3.29
CA GLY A 240 -15.76 9.58 2.29
C GLY A 240 -16.99 10.32 2.83
N MET A 241 -17.37 10.13 4.10
CA MET A 241 -18.58 10.75 4.67
C MET A 241 -18.59 12.29 4.63
N ASN A 242 -17.43 12.94 4.75
CA ASN A 242 -17.37 14.40 4.82
C ASN A 242 -17.65 15.07 3.48
N THR A 243 -17.07 14.52 2.40
CA THR A 243 -16.98 15.19 1.10
C THR A 243 -17.17 14.26 -0.10
N GLY A 244 -17.27 12.94 0.07
CA GLY A 244 -17.25 11.99 -1.05
C GLY A 244 -15.84 11.71 -1.60
N TYR A 245 -14.80 11.92 -0.78
CA TYR A 245 -13.38 11.61 -1.05
C TYR A 245 -12.91 12.14 -2.42
N ALA A 246 -12.96 13.46 -2.62
CA ALA A 246 -12.60 14.11 -3.88
C ALA A 246 -11.09 14.14 -4.15
N ILE A 247 -10.40 13.01 -3.95
CA ILE A 247 -8.94 12.83 -3.99
C ILE A 247 -8.31 12.93 -5.40
N ASN A 248 -9.09 13.32 -6.40
CA ASN A 248 -8.67 13.43 -7.79
C ASN A 248 -9.30 14.66 -8.44
N PRO A 249 -8.51 15.70 -8.77
CA PRO A 249 -9.02 16.91 -9.42
C PRO A 249 -9.76 16.65 -10.72
N ALA A 250 -9.27 15.74 -11.58
CA ALA A 250 -9.93 15.41 -12.84
C ALA A 250 -11.27 14.69 -12.62
N ARG A 251 -11.36 13.81 -11.60
CA ARG A 251 -12.58 13.07 -11.23
C ARG A 251 -13.71 14.02 -10.87
N ASP A 252 -13.41 15.15 -10.26
CA ASP A 252 -14.42 16.12 -9.85
C ASP A 252 -14.64 17.22 -10.89
N PHE A 253 -13.57 17.87 -11.35
CA PHE A 253 -13.68 19.08 -12.16
C PHE A 253 -14.24 18.81 -13.56
N GLY A 254 -13.84 17.72 -14.22
CA GLY A 254 -14.34 17.39 -15.57
C GLY A 254 -15.86 17.18 -15.59
N PRO A 255 -16.39 16.32 -14.71
CA PRO A 255 -17.83 16.11 -14.54
C PRO A 255 -18.58 17.35 -14.06
N ARG A 256 -17.95 18.22 -13.27
CA ARG A 256 -18.52 19.52 -12.87
C ARG A 256 -18.67 20.48 -14.06
N ILE A 257 -17.68 20.54 -14.96
CA ILE A 257 -17.80 21.26 -16.23
C ILE A 257 -18.95 20.67 -17.06
N PHE A 258 -19.01 19.35 -17.18
CA PHE A 258 -20.09 18.69 -17.93
C PHE A 258 -21.48 19.02 -17.37
N THR A 259 -21.68 18.87 -16.06
CA THR A 259 -22.99 19.15 -15.44
C THR A 259 -23.40 20.61 -15.56
N SER A 260 -22.45 21.55 -15.57
CA SER A 260 -22.75 22.97 -15.79
C SER A 260 -23.39 23.26 -17.15
N ILE A 261 -23.00 22.51 -18.20
CA ILE A 261 -23.54 22.65 -19.56
C ILE A 261 -24.75 21.74 -19.81
N ALA A 262 -24.93 20.68 -19.01
CA ALA A 262 -25.96 19.66 -19.20
C ALA A 262 -27.31 19.95 -18.51
N GLY A 263 -27.44 21.13 -17.90
CA GLY A 263 -28.72 21.64 -17.37
C GLY A 263 -28.67 22.20 -15.95
N TRP A 264 -27.70 21.80 -15.11
CA TRP A 264 -27.59 22.27 -13.72
C TRP A 264 -27.04 23.71 -13.60
N GLY A 265 -26.50 24.27 -14.69
CA GLY A 265 -26.03 25.65 -14.77
C GLY A 265 -24.83 25.95 -13.86
N SER A 266 -24.62 27.23 -13.55
CA SER A 266 -23.48 27.70 -12.73
C SER A 266 -23.54 27.27 -11.27
N LYS A 267 -24.69 26.75 -10.82
CA LYS A 267 -24.92 26.29 -9.44
C LYS A 267 -23.87 25.26 -8.99
N VAL A 268 -23.44 24.39 -9.89
CA VAL A 268 -22.41 23.36 -9.61
C VAL A 268 -21.08 23.95 -9.13
N PHE A 269 -20.81 25.22 -9.40
CA PHE A 269 -19.62 25.94 -8.93
C PHE A 269 -19.88 26.82 -7.70
N THR A 270 -21.12 27.18 -7.39
CA THR A 270 -21.46 28.06 -6.27
C THR A 270 -22.01 27.30 -5.05
N THR A 271 -22.50 26.07 -5.24
CA THR A 271 -23.03 25.22 -4.16
C THR A 271 -21.99 24.97 -3.05
N ARG A 272 -22.44 25.08 -1.79
CA ARG A 272 -21.62 24.95 -0.57
C ARG A 272 -20.45 25.94 -0.52
N ASP A 273 -20.78 27.23 -0.58
CA ASP A 273 -19.81 28.33 -0.46
C ASP A 273 -18.64 28.20 -1.44
N HIS A 274 -18.94 27.90 -2.71
CA HIS A 274 -17.95 27.71 -3.76
C HIS A 274 -16.97 26.56 -3.51
N TYR A 275 -17.45 25.42 -3.01
CA TYR A 275 -16.63 24.24 -2.70
C TYR A 275 -15.75 23.74 -3.87
N PHE A 276 -16.11 24.01 -5.13
CA PHE A 276 -15.48 23.45 -6.33
C PHE A 276 -13.94 23.58 -6.40
N TRP A 277 -13.35 24.60 -5.78
CA TRP A 277 -11.89 24.80 -5.82
C TRP A 277 -11.15 23.84 -4.86
N ILE A 278 -11.84 23.32 -3.83
CA ILE A 278 -11.26 22.43 -2.82
C ILE A 278 -10.84 21.08 -3.43
N PRO A 279 -11.69 20.35 -4.19
CA PRO A 279 -11.29 19.16 -4.94
C PRO A 279 -10.15 19.36 -5.95
N ILE A 280 -9.79 20.61 -6.24
CA ILE A 280 -8.65 20.93 -7.11
C ILE A 280 -7.41 21.15 -6.24
N VAL A 281 -7.44 22.16 -5.36
CA VAL A 281 -6.25 22.59 -4.61
C VAL A 281 -5.89 21.61 -3.51
N GLY A 282 -6.89 21.11 -2.76
CA GLY A 282 -6.68 20.18 -1.65
C GLY A 282 -5.92 18.93 -2.09
N PRO A 283 -6.38 18.20 -3.12
CA PRO A 283 -5.67 17.02 -3.62
C PRO A 283 -4.29 17.30 -4.19
N LEU A 284 -4.09 18.41 -4.91
CA LEU A 284 -2.77 18.77 -5.44
C LEU A 284 -1.74 18.98 -4.32
N LEU A 285 -2.14 19.65 -3.23
CA LEU A 285 -1.28 19.83 -2.05
C LEU A 285 -1.11 18.52 -1.28
N GLY A 286 -2.21 17.82 -1.01
CA GLY A 286 -2.22 16.55 -0.28
C GLY A 286 -1.34 15.51 -0.93
N GLY A 287 -1.44 15.34 -2.25
CA GLY A 287 -0.64 14.37 -3.00
C GLY A 287 0.86 14.61 -2.87
N VAL A 288 1.29 15.88 -2.96
CA VAL A 288 2.70 16.25 -2.78
C VAL A 288 3.18 15.99 -1.35
N ILE A 289 2.37 16.34 -0.34
CA ILE A 289 2.69 16.11 1.07
C ILE A 289 2.79 14.62 1.38
N GLY A 290 1.82 13.81 0.94
CA GLY A 290 1.78 12.37 1.20
C GLY A 290 2.94 11.61 0.57
N ALA A 291 3.24 11.88 -0.70
CA ALA A 291 4.44 11.35 -1.36
C ALA A 291 5.72 11.75 -0.62
N GLY A 292 5.80 13.01 -0.16
CA GLY A 292 6.94 13.50 0.62
C GLY A 292 7.11 12.82 1.97
N LEU A 293 6.02 12.54 2.69
CA LEU A 293 6.07 11.79 3.94
C LEU A 293 6.64 10.39 3.74
N TYR A 294 6.25 9.70 2.66
CA TYR A 294 6.84 8.40 2.31
C TYR A 294 8.33 8.51 2.01
N GLU A 295 8.72 9.48 1.17
CA GLU A 295 10.14 9.66 0.84
C GLU A 295 10.97 9.97 2.09
N LEU A 296 10.49 10.90 2.91
CA LEU A 296 11.19 11.38 4.10
C LEU A 296 11.37 10.29 5.15
N LEU A 297 10.34 9.47 5.41
CA LEU A 297 10.34 8.51 6.51
C LEU A 297 10.84 7.12 6.09
N VAL A 298 10.66 6.73 4.81
CA VAL A 298 10.96 5.37 4.35
C VAL A 298 11.93 5.38 3.18
N GLU A 299 11.60 6.01 2.05
CA GLU A 299 12.34 5.77 0.79
C GLU A 299 13.80 6.23 0.84
N MET A 300 14.08 7.34 1.51
CA MET A 300 15.46 7.83 1.69
C MET A 300 16.28 6.98 2.65
N HIS A 301 15.63 6.15 3.46
CA HIS A 301 16.27 5.33 4.50
C HIS A 301 16.60 3.91 4.04
N HIS A 302 16.25 3.55 2.81
CA HIS A 302 16.65 2.28 2.20
C HIS A 302 18.16 2.06 2.31
N PRO A 303 18.61 0.82 2.57
CA PRO A 303 20.03 0.49 2.54
C PRO A 303 20.65 0.90 1.21
N LEU A 304 21.83 1.53 1.25
CA LEU A 304 22.58 1.85 0.05
C LEU A 304 22.98 0.54 -0.63
N GLN A 305 22.56 0.34 -1.87
CA GLN A 305 23.07 -0.75 -2.68
C GLN A 305 24.55 -0.43 -2.99
N VAL A 306 25.46 -1.21 -2.42
CA VAL A 306 26.81 -1.30 -2.97
C VAL A 306 26.65 -2.06 -4.27
N LEU A 307 26.55 -1.33 -5.38
CA LEU A 307 26.67 -1.95 -6.70
C LEU A 307 27.98 -2.75 -6.68
N PRO A 308 27.99 -4.05 -7.03
CA PRO A 308 29.22 -4.76 -7.31
C PRO A 308 29.79 -4.18 -8.60
N LEU A 309 30.40 -3.00 -8.51
CA LEU A 309 31.23 -2.46 -9.58
C LEU A 309 32.45 -3.38 -9.64
N VAL A 310 32.45 -4.22 -10.67
CA VAL A 310 33.61 -4.99 -11.14
C VAL A 310 34.03 -6.17 -10.25
N SER A 311 33.31 -7.29 -10.36
CA SER A 311 33.91 -8.61 -10.12
C SER A 311 33.88 -9.48 -11.39
N SER A 312 32.90 -9.27 -12.28
CA SER A 312 32.72 -10.13 -13.46
C SER A 312 33.58 -9.77 -14.67
N ALA A 313 34.15 -8.55 -14.74
CA ALA A 313 34.86 -8.08 -15.96
C ALA A 313 36.39 -8.19 -15.91
N VAL A 314 36.98 -8.64 -14.79
CA VAL A 314 38.44 -8.76 -14.64
C VAL A 314 38.95 -10.21 -14.74
N PHE A 315 38.07 -11.21 -14.61
CA PHE A 315 38.47 -12.62 -14.69
C PHE A 315 38.38 -13.24 -16.10
N GLU A 316 37.89 -12.51 -17.10
CA GLU A 316 37.69 -13.07 -18.45
C GLU A 316 38.86 -12.83 -19.43
N ASN A 317 39.92 -12.13 -19.02
CA ASN A 317 41.06 -11.79 -19.90
C ASN A 317 42.44 -12.13 -19.31
N ILE A 318 42.55 -13.11 -18.43
CA ILE A 318 43.84 -13.72 -18.08
C ILE A 318 43.90 -15.08 -18.78
N GLU A 319 44.36 -15.10 -20.03
CA GLU A 319 44.88 -16.33 -20.64
C GLU A 319 46.10 -16.77 -19.82
N MET A 320 45.93 -17.77 -18.96
CA MET A 320 47.06 -18.46 -18.35
C MET A 320 47.77 -19.27 -19.44
N PRO A 321 49.11 -19.14 -19.62
CA PRO A 321 49.82 -19.96 -20.57
C PRO A 321 49.78 -21.42 -20.10
N THR A 322 49.30 -22.30 -20.96
CA THR A 322 49.31 -23.76 -20.73
C THR A 322 50.74 -24.26 -20.56
N PRO A 323 51.08 -24.95 -19.46
CA PRO A 323 52.39 -25.58 -19.34
C PRO A 323 52.44 -26.81 -20.26
N SER A 324 53.46 -26.88 -21.11
CA SER A 324 53.81 -28.07 -21.89
C SER A 324 54.13 -29.23 -20.94
N MET A 325 53.40 -30.34 -21.06
CA MET A 325 53.70 -31.57 -20.35
C MET A 325 54.99 -32.20 -20.89
N GLU A 326 56.09 -32.01 -20.17
CA GLU A 326 57.26 -32.88 -20.26
C GLU A 326 57.65 -33.40 -18.85
N HIS A 327 57.51 -34.72 -18.71
CA HIS A 327 58.22 -35.67 -17.84
C HIS A 327 58.81 -35.20 -16.49
N CYS A 328 58.33 -35.80 -15.39
CA CYS A 328 59.21 -36.33 -14.34
C CYS A 328 58.49 -37.39 -13.46
N PRO A 329 59.22 -38.39 -12.90
CA PRO A 329 58.69 -39.71 -12.58
C PRO A 329 58.19 -39.88 -11.14
N SER A 330 57.50 -41.01 -10.94
CA SER A 330 56.97 -41.56 -9.70
C SER A 330 58.02 -41.79 -8.60
N THR A 331 57.76 -41.30 -7.38
CA THR A 331 58.10 -42.01 -6.12
C THR A 331 57.32 -41.49 -4.91
N THR A 332 57.00 -42.44 -4.04
CA THR A 332 56.43 -42.46 -2.68
C THR A 332 56.88 -41.40 -1.66
N GLY A 333 56.00 -41.03 -0.71
CA GLY A 333 56.41 -40.61 0.65
C GLY A 333 55.62 -39.43 1.27
N PHE A 334 55.27 -39.58 2.55
CA PHE A 334 54.63 -38.60 3.44
C PHE A 334 55.58 -37.45 3.88
N ASP A 335 54.96 -36.34 4.31
CA ASP A 335 55.41 -35.24 5.18
C ASP A 335 56.16 -33.99 4.65
N PHE A 336 55.53 -32.84 4.96
CA PHE A 336 56.02 -31.47 5.27
C PHE A 336 57.24 -30.89 4.54
N TYR A 337 57.09 -29.68 3.96
CA TYR A 337 57.66 -28.43 4.50
C TYR A 337 57.22 -27.20 3.68
N GLU A 338 56.71 -26.20 4.41
CA GLU A 338 56.78 -24.77 4.10
C GLU A 338 58.18 -24.38 3.60
N SER A 339 58.26 -23.26 2.86
CA SER A 339 59.46 -22.50 2.49
C SER A 339 60.11 -22.77 1.12
N ALA A 340 59.42 -22.45 0.02
CA ALA A 340 60.07 -22.06 -1.23
C ALA A 340 59.11 -21.36 -2.22
N CYS A 341 58.70 -20.11 -1.94
CA CYS A 341 58.24 -19.17 -2.98
C CYS A 341 58.19 -17.72 -2.49
N LEU A 342 59.17 -17.29 -1.69
CA LEU A 342 59.37 -15.90 -1.29
C LEU A 342 60.71 -15.38 -1.83
N ARG A 343 60.90 -15.41 -3.14
CA ARG A 343 61.92 -14.63 -3.84
C ARG A 343 61.43 -14.31 -5.25
N ASP A 344 60.65 -13.24 -5.34
CA ASP A 344 60.63 -12.28 -6.47
C ASP A 344 59.42 -11.34 -6.32
N SER A 345 59.49 -10.44 -5.33
CA SER A 345 58.45 -9.44 -5.04
C SER A 345 58.97 -8.00 -5.08
N HIS A 346 59.80 -7.68 -6.08
CA HIS A 346 60.29 -6.31 -6.31
C HIS A 346 59.88 -5.68 -7.66
N GLY A 347 58.86 -6.25 -8.34
CA GLY A 347 58.27 -5.66 -9.55
C GLY A 347 56.81 -5.18 -9.43
N TYR A 348 56.08 -5.54 -8.37
CA TYR A 348 54.62 -5.38 -8.29
C TYR A 348 54.11 -4.45 -7.18
N ALA A 349 54.99 -3.62 -6.60
CA ALA A 349 54.63 -2.74 -5.49
C ALA A 349 53.98 -1.39 -5.89
N ASN A 350 53.90 -1.06 -7.18
CA ASN A 350 53.39 0.24 -7.66
C ASN A 350 52.00 0.20 -8.30
N MET A 351 51.28 -0.93 -8.28
CA MET A 351 49.95 -1.05 -8.91
C MET A 351 48.79 -1.30 -7.93
N LEU A 352 49.07 -1.34 -6.62
CA LEU A 352 48.07 -1.46 -5.56
C LEU A 352 48.05 -0.20 -4.69
N ALA A 353 47.80 0.94 -5.32
CA ALA A 353 47.26 2.08 -4.59
C ALA A 353 45.77 1.80 -4.37
N THR A 354 45.43 1.24 -3.21
CA THR A 354 44.04 1.21 -2.73
C THR A 354 43.54 2.65 -2.63
N PRO A 355 42.39 3.01 -3.24
CA PRO A 355 41.79 4.31 -2.99
C PRO A 355 41.45 4.38 -1.50
N LYS A 356 41.71 5.52 -0.87
CA LYS A 356 41.28 5.74 0.52
C LYS A 356 39.77 5.59 0.55
N ALA A 357 39.23 5.07 1.66
CA ALA A 357 37.78 4.86 1.85
C ALA A 357 36.92 6.13 1.68
N THR A 358 37.53 7.30 1.52
CA THR A 358 36.90 8.58 1.16
C THR A 358 36.58 8.74 -0.33
N ASP A 359 37.17 7.92 -1.20
CA ASP A 359 37.09 8.10 -2.66
C ASP A 359 36.05 7.17 -3.33
N LEU A 360 35.47 6.23 -2.57
CA LEU A 360 34.30 5.43 -2.95
C LEU A 360 33.01 6.16 -2.55
N ILE A 361 32.84 7.38 -3.05
CA ILE A 361 31.52 7.99 -3.09
C ILE A 361 30.75 7.26 -4.20
N PRO A 362 29.67 6.53 -3.90
CA PRO A 362 28.92 5.85 -4.94
C PRO A 362 28.40 6.91 -5.91
N VAL A 363 28.70 6.74 -7.20
CA VAL A 363 28.11 7.51 -8.31
C VAL A 363 26.63 7.12 -8.41
N LEU A 364 25.87 7.52 -7.40
CA LEU A 364 24.42 7.60 -7.46
C LEU A 364 24.16 8.88 -8.25
N SER A 365 23.61 8.71 -9.45
CA SER A 365 23.05 9.75 -10.33
C SER A 365 22.84 11.08 -9.59
N GLU A 366 23.64 12.06 -9.98
CA GLU A 366 23.75 13.45 -9.47
C GLU A 366 22.43 14.26 -9.52
N LYS A 367 21.29 13.60 -9.79
CA LYS A 367 19.95 14.17 -9.88
C LYS A 367 18.98 13.71 -8.79
N ARG A 368 19.41 12.99 -7.76
CA ARG A 368 18.54 12.69 -6.61
C ARG A 368 18.61 13.81 -5.56
N THR A 369 17.47 14.50 -5.46
CA THR A 369 17.04 15.57 -4.54
C THR A 369 17.93 15.83 -3.31
N GLY A 370 18.13 17.12 -2.99
CA GLY A 370 18.80 17.57 -1.76
C GLY A 370 18.12 17.13 -0.44
N LEU A 371 17.12 16.25 -0.49
CA LEU A 371 16.44 15.62 0.63
C LEU A 371 17.29 14.53 1.30
N TYR A 372 18.18 13.85 0.55
CA TYR A 372 19.05 12.79 1.12
C TYR A 372 19.98 13.26 2.24
N ARG A 373 20.24 14.56 2.36
CA ARG A 373 20.96 15.16 3.50
C ARG A 373 20.24 14.97 4.85
N PHE A 374 18.94 14.69 4.81
CA PHE A 374 18.12 14.42 5.98
C PHE A 374 18.00 12.92 6.29
N ALA A 375 18.62 12.03 5.50
CA ALA A 375 18.59 10.61 5.75
C ALA A 375 19.31 10.27 7.06
N VAL A 376 18.59 9.62 7.98
CA VAL A 376 19.12 9.18 9.26
C VAL A 376 20.17 8.10 9.06
N GLN A 377 21.27 8.09 9.82
CA GLN A 377 22.31 7.05 9.72
C GLN A 377 22.03 5.83 10.63
N SER A 378 21.39 6.03 11.78
CA SER A 378 21.07 4.96 12.73
C SER A 378 20.02 4.00 12.15
N VAL A 379 20.41 2.73 11.99
CA VAL A 379 19.51 1.66 11.51
C VAL A 379 18.27 1.55 12.38
N HIS A 380 18.45 1.56 13.71
CA HIS A 380 17.33 1.42 14.63
C HIS A 380 16.33 2.58 14.54
N LEU A 381 16.82 3.81 14.33
CA LEU A 381 15.94 4.96 14.21
C LEU A 381 15.17 4.95 12.87
N ARG A 382 15.76 4.43 11.80
CA ARG A 382 15.05 4.18 10.52
C ARG A 382 13.92 3.17 10.69
N GLU A 383 14.18 2.09 11.42
CA GLU A 383 13.16 1.09 11.76
C GLU A 383 12.02 1.71 12.56
N CYS A 384 12.34 2.58 13.53
CA CYS A 384 11.33 3.31 14.31
C CYS A 384 10.46 4.23 13.45
N PHE A 385 11.04 4.94 12.47
CA PHE A 385 10.27 5.77 11.52
C PHE A 385 9.37 4.95 10.62
N ALA A 386 9.84 3.78 10.16
CA ALA A 386 9.03 2.87 9.38
C ALA A 386 7.87 2.30 10.20
N GLU A 387 8.11 1.84 11.43
CA GLU A 387 7.05 1.41 12.36
C GLU A 387 6.05 2.53 12.66
N PHE A 388 6.54 3.76 12.85
CA PHE A 388 5.68 4.92 13.05
C PHE A 388 4.77 5.14 11.84
N LEU A 389 5.33 5.20 10.62
CA LEU A 389 4.54 5.46 9.42
C LEU A 389 3.53 4.34 9.14
N GLY A 390 3.96 3.08 9.25
CA GLY A 390 3.09 1.93 9.01
C GLY A 390 1.92 1.86 10.00
N THR A 391 2.18 2.09 11.30
CA THR A 391 1.12 2.11 12.32
C THR A 391 0.23 3.34 12.15
N TYR A 392 0.78 4.50 11.80
CA TYR A 392 0.00 5.71 11.52
C TYR A 392 -1.01 5.46 10.41
N VAL A 393 -0.56 4.87 9.29
CA VAL A 393 -1.41 4.54 8.15
C VAL A 393 -2.52 3.57 8.54
N MET A 394 -2.17 2.48 9.23
CA MET A 394 -3.15 1.50 9.73
C MET A 394 -4.23 2.18 10.58
N ILE A 395 -3.85 3.12 11.45
CA ILE A 395 -4.76 3.79 12.37
C ILE A 395 -5.64 4.81 11.65
N VAL A 396 -5.11 5.57 10.69
CA VAL A 396 -5.91 6.49 9.87
C VAL A 396 -7.00 5.75 9.12
N PHE A 397 -6.68 4.63 8.45
CA PHE A 397 -7.68 3.82 7.76
C PHE A 397 -8.69 3.19 8.72
N GLY A 398 -8.20 2.58 9.80
CA GLY A 398 -9.03 1.87 10.77
C GLY A 398 -9.97 2.79 11.55
N MET A 399 -9.46 3.89 12.08
CA MET A 399 -10.30 4.85 12.83
C MET A 399 -11.17 5.70 11.93
N GLY A 400 -10.72 5.99 10.72
CA GLY A 400 -11.53 6.70 9.74
C GLY A 400 -12.82 5.90 9.45
N VAL A 401 -12.71 4.59 9.18
CA VAL A 401 -13.91 3.77 8.94
C VAL A 401 -14.78 3.63 10.19
N ASN A 402 -14.18 3.51 11.38
CA ASN A 402 -14.95 3.47 12.63
C ASN A 402 -15.78 4.75 12.80
N ASN A 403 -15.15 5.91 12.67
CA ASN A 403 -15.84 7.20 12.78
C ASN A 403 -16.88 7.38 11.68
N GLN A 404 -16.56 6.99 10.44
CA GLN A 404 -17.50 7.08 9.34
C GLN A 404 -18.76 6.24 9.57
N VAL A 405 -18.61 4.99 9.99
CA VAL A 405 -19.76 4.09 10.24
C VAL A 405 -20.56 4.55 11.45
N THR A 406 -19.90 4.88 12.56
CA THR A 406 -20.57 5.32 13.78
C THR A 406 -21.25 6.67 13.61
N ASN A 407 -20.57 7.66 13.04
CA ASN A 407 -21.10 9.03 12.92
C ASN A 407 -22.21 9.13 11.87
N SER A 408 -22.30 8.17 10.95
CA SER A 408 -23.38 8.09 9.95
C SER A 408 -24.49 7.12 10.35
N GLU A 409 -24.46 6.55 11.56
CA GLU A 409 -25.45 5.56 12.02
C GLU A 409 -25.61 4.37 11.05
N ASN A 410 -24.49 3.88 10.49
CA ASN A 410 -24.40 2.83 9.46
C ASN A 410 -24.90 3.23 8.05
N ALA A 411 -25.23 4.49 7.79
CA ALA A 411 -25.57 4.92 6.43
C ALA A 411 -24.35 4.86 5.48
N ASN A 412 -23.17 5.29 5.95
CA ASN A 412 -21.94 5.36 5.16
C ASN A 412 -20.98 4.18 5.43
N GLY A 413 -21.53 3.00 5.75
CA GLY A 413 -20.79 1.75 5.86
C GLY A 413 -21.36 0.82 6.92
N THR A 414 -20.84 -0.41 6.97
CA THR A 414 -21.30 -1.45 7.89
C THR A 414 -20.14 -2.06 8.67
N TRP A 415 -20.44 -2.99 9.58
CA TRP A 415 -19.42 -3.81 10.24
C TRP A 415 -18.46 -4.49 9.25
N LEU A 416 -18.97 -4.92 8.08
CA LEU A 416 -18.13 -5.49 7.03
C LEU A 416 -17.15 -4.46 6.47
N SER A 417 -17.59 -3.22 6.26
CA SER A 417 -16.72 -2.12 5.80
C SER A 417 -15.60 -1.84 6.80
N ILE A 418 -15.91 -1.88 8.11
CA ILE A 418 -14.92 -1.73 9.18
C ILE A 418 -13.81 -2.78 9.02
N ASN A 419 -14.17 -4.07 8.95
CA ASN A 419 -13.20 -5.15 8.90
C ASN A 419 -12.36 -5.14 7.61
N ILE A 420 -12.98 -4.84 6.47
CA ILE A 420 -12.26 -4.69 5.19
C ILE A 420 -11.24 -3.56 5.28
N CYS A 421 -11.65 -2.40 5.79
CA CYS A 421 -10.80 -1.22 5.82
C CYS A 421 -9.66 -1.33 6.86
N TRP A 422 -9.88 -1.96 8.01
CA TRP A 422 -8.79 -2.31 8.94
C TRP A 422 -7.78 -3.27 8.30
N GLY A 423 -8.25 -4.28 7.56
CA GLY A 423 -7.37 -5.20 6.83
C GLY A 423 -6.53 -4.48 5.76
N ILE A 424 -7.14 -3.61 4.96
CA ILE A 424 -6.42 -2.81 3.96
C ILE A 424 -5.47 -1.81 4.64
N GLY A 425 -5.87 -1.20 5.76
CA GLY A 425 -4.99 -0.33 6.54
C GLY A 425 -3.70 -1.03 6.98
N VAL A 426 -3.80 -2.28 7.47
CA VAL A 426 -2.63 -3.11 7.78
C VAL A 426 -1.82 -3.43 6.52
N MET A 427 -2.48 -3.76 5.40
CA MET A 427 -1.80 -4.02 4.12
C MET A 427 -0.93 -2.84 3.67
N ILE A 428 -1.49 -1.62 3.66
CA ILE A 428 -0.74 -0.43 3.27
C ILE A 428 0.35 -0.13 4.29
N GLY A 429 0.08 -0.32 5.59
CA GLY A 429 1.10 -0.21 6.65
C GLY A 429 2.30 -1.13 6.42
N VAL A 430 2.05 -2.38 6.01
CA VAL A 430 3.08 -3.37 5.68
C VAL A 430 3.87 -2.94 4.45
N TYR A 431 3.21 -2.49 3.37
CA TYR A 431 3.90 -1.90 2.21
C TYR A 431 4.73 -0.67 2.58
N CYS A 432 4.37 0.05 3.64
CA CYS A 432 5.17 1.18 4.11
C CYS A 432 6.44 0.77 4.81
N SER A 433 6.43 -0.29 5.62
CA SER A 433 7.49 -0.51 6.62
C SER A 433 8.24 -1.83 6.51
N GLU A 434 7.75 -2.82 5.77
CA GLU A 434 8.27 -4.20 5.86
C GLU A 434 9.74 -4.32 5.47
N GLY A 435 10.16 -3.70 4.38
CA GLY A 435 11.54 -3.73 3.89
C GLY A 435 12.55 -2.98 4.78
N VAL A 436 12.07 -2.19 5.74
CA VAL A 436 12.92 -1.43 6.68
C VAL A 436 12.88 -2.02 8.09
N SER A 437 11.68 -2.19 8.67
CA SER A 437 11.52 -2.62 10.07
C SER A 437 11.05 -4.05 10.25
N GLY A 438 10.58 -4.71 9.19
CA GLY A 438 9.84 -5.98 9.26
C GLY A 438 8.33 -5.82 9.44
N ALA A 439 7.82 -4.58 9.52
CA ALA A 439 6.40 -4.25 9.67
C ALA A 439 5.71 -4.97 10.84
N ASN A 440 6.21 -4.78 12.06
CA ASN A 440 5.54 -5.35 13.23
C ASN A 440 4.17 -4.70 13.44
N LEU A 441 4.11 -3.36 13.34
CA LEU A 441 2.92 -2.49 13.47
C LEU A 441 2.10 -2.65 14.75
N ASN A 442 2.55 -3.53 15.64
CA ASN A 442 1.83 -4.09 16.76
C ASN A 442 2.83 -4.44 17.86
N THR A 443 2.53 -3.99 19.07
CA THR A 443 3.38 -4.18 20.25
C THR A 443 3.37 -5.63 20.73
N ALA A 444 2.27 -6.37 20.56
CA ALA A 444 2.20 -7.80 20.85
C ALA A 444 3.04 -8.64 19.88
N VAL A 445 3.03 -8.28 18.58
CA VAL A 445 3.91 -8.89 17.57
C VAL A 445 5.39 -8.60 17.90
N THR A 446 5.69 -7.36 18.26
CA THR A 446 7.04 -6.93 18.67
C THR A 446 7.54 -7.73 19.88
N LEU A 447 6.72 -7.90 20.91
CA LEU A 447 7.06 -8.70 22.08
C LEU A 447 7.26 -10.18 21.72
N ALA A 448 6.35 -10.78 20.94
CA ALA A 448 6.45 -12.17 20.52
C ALA A 448 7.74 -12.42 19.73
N HIS A 449 8.12 -11.51 18.82
CA HIS A 449 9.41 -11.60 18.12
C HIS A 449 10.61 -11.53 19.07
N CYS A 450 10.54 -10.75 20.15
CA CYS A 450 11.61 -10.70 21.15
C CYS A 450 11.73 -12.01 21.95
N VAL A 451 10.61 -12.54 22.44
CA VAL A 451 10.57 -13.79 23.21
C VAL A 451 11.13 -14.96 22.40
N TYR A 452 10.83 -15.00 21.10
CA TYR A 452 11.24 -16.09 20.22
C TYR A 452 12.52 -15.82 19.41
N GLY A 453 13.25 -14.74 19.73
CA GLY A 453 14.56 -14.45 19.14
C GLY A 453 14.55 -13.95 17.69
N ARG A 454 13.41 -13.48 17.18
CA ARG A 454 13.27 -12.85 15.84
C ARG A 454 13.59 -11.35 15.86
N LEU A 455 13.51 -10.70 17.03
CA LEU A 455 13.90 -9.30 17.24
C LEU A 455 14.75 -9.18 18.53
N PRO A 456 15.87 -8.44 18.54
CA PRO A 456 16.65 -8.26 19.75
C PRO A 456 15.92 -7.34 20.75
N TRP A 457 15.95 -7.71 22.04
CA TRP A 457 15.23 -7.01 23.11
C TRP A 457 15.52 -5.52 23.22
N TRP A 458 16.74 -5.07 22.91
CA TRP A 458 17.11 -3.66 23.00
C TRP A 458 16.38 -2.78 21.97
N LYS A 459 15.88 -3.36 20.86
CA LYS A 459 15.09 -2.63 19.85
C LYS A 459 13.62 -2.49 20.23
N ALA A 460 13.11 -3.37 21.11
CA ALA A 460 11.69 -3.46 21.42
C ALA A 460 11.10 -2.12 21.93
N PRO A 461 11.75 -1.38 22.86
CA PRO A 461 11.20 -0.11 23.33
C PRO A 461 11.02 0.92 22.22
N GLY A 462 11.98 1.02 21.29
CA GLY A 462 11.89 1.96 20.15
C GLY A 462 10.71 1.65 19.23
N TYR A 463 10.51 0.36 18.90
CA TYR A 463 9.36 -0.08 18.11
C TYR A 463 8.04 0.23 18.82
N MET A 464 7.90 -0.17 20.08
CA MET A 464 6.64 -0.05 20.83
C MET A 464 6.26 1.43 21.06
N ILE A 465 7.24 2.29 21.38
CA ILE A 465 7.00 3.73 21.53
C ILE A 465 6.58 4.34 20.19
N SER A 466 7.26 3.99 19.10
CA SER A 466 6.93 4.50 17.76
C SER A 466 5.51 4.12 17.34
N GLN A 467 5.11 2.88 17.59
CA GLN A 467 3.76 2.39 17.29
C GLN A 467 2.68 3.11 18.13
N VAL A 468 2.89 3.30 19.43
CA VAL A 468 1.95 4.03 20.31
C VAL A 468 1.83 5.50 19.91
N LEU A 469 2.95 6.16 19.62
CA LEU A 469 2.96 7.56 19.16
C LEU A 469 2.26 7.70 17.80
N ALA A 470 2.50 6.77 16.88
CA ALA A 470 1.84 6.75 15.59
C ALA A 470 0.31 6.59 15.73
N ALA A 471 -0.14 5.72 16.63
CA ALA A 471 -1.56 5.53 16.88
C ALA A 471 -2.21 6.77 17.53
N PHE A 472 -1.49 7.46 18.43
CA PHE A 472 -1.90 8.77 18.95
C PHE A 472 -2.05 9.80 17.82
N CYS A 473 -1.04 9.93 16.95
CA CYS A 473 -1.07 10.88 15.83
C CYS A 473 -2.14 10.54 14.78
N GLY A 474 -2.39 9.26 14.53
CA GLY A 474 -3.46 8.79 13.66
C GLY A 474 -4.84 9.14 14.22
N ALA A 475 -5.06 8.91 15.52
CA ALA A 475 -6.29 9.30 16.20
C ALA A 475 -6.52 10.82 16.15
N PHE A 476 -5.48 11.62 16.40
CA PHE A 476 -5.53 13.07 16.23
C PHE A 476 -5.92 13.48 14.81
N THR A 477 -5.33 12.85 13.79
CA THR A 477 -5.62 13.15 12.38
C THR A 477 -7.11 12.95 12.09
N ILE A 478 -7.67 11.79 12.48
CA ILE A 478 -9.08 11.47 12.27
C ILE A 478 -10.00 12.38 13.09
N TRP A 479 -9.62 12.72 14.33
CA TRP A 479 -10.39 13.65 15.14
C TRP A 479 -10.48 15.04 14.50
N VAL A 480 -9.41 15.57 13.94
CA VAL A 480 -9.45 16.85 13.22
C VAL A 480 -10.37 16.75 12.00
N MET A 481 -10.28 15.66 11.22
CA MET A 481 -11.15 15.44 10.06
C MET A 481 -12.63 15.33 10.46
N GLN A 482 -12.92 14.70 11.58
CA GLN A 482 -14.28 14.38 12.03
C GLN A 482 -14.82 15.36 13.08
N TRP A 483 -14.08 16.43 13.38
CA TRP A 483 -14.37 17.36 14.47
C TRP A 483 -15.80 17.90 14.46
N GLN A 484 -16.27 18.32 13.28
CA GLN A 484 -17.63 18.88 13.15
C GLN A 484 -18.71 17.81 13.35
N ASN A 485 -18.52 16.59 12.82
CA ASN A 485 -19.46 15.49 13.02
C ASN A 485 -19.50 15.06 14.48
N LEU A 486 -18.33 14.88 15.11
CA LEU A 486 -18.23 14.48 16.50
C LEU A 486 -18.87 15.51 17.44
N ASN A 487 -18.63 16.80 17.24
CA ASN A 487 -19.25 17.84 18.07
C ASN A 487 -20.75 18.00 17.81
N ALA A 488 -21.24 17.67 16.61
CA ALA A 488 -22.66 17.68 16.32
C ALA A 488 -23.40 16.53 17.04
N ILE A 489 -22.77 15.36 17.11
CA ILE A 489 -23.35 14.16 17.73
C ILE A 489 -23.20 14.17 19.25
N ASP A 490 -22.03 14.56 19.74
CA ASP A 490 -21.64 14.45 21.14
C ASP A 490 -20.82 15.68 21.59
N PRO A 491 -21.48 16.84 21.75
CA PRO A 491 -20.81 18.10 22.08
C PRO A 491 -20.10 18.07 23.44
N ASN A 492 -20.59 17.23 24.36
CA ASN A 492 -20.01 17.03 25.69
C ASN A 492 -18.96 15.91 25.74
N ARG A 493 -18.71 15.24 24.60
CA ARG A 493 -17.73 14.16 24.45
C ARG A 493 -17.94 13.03 25.45
N GLU A 494 -19.16 12.56 25.65
CA GLU A 494 -19.50 11.52 26.61
C GLU A 494 -19.42 10.10 26.05
N THR A 495 -19.80 9.90 24.79
CA THR A 495 -20.08 8.58 24.22
C THR A 495 -19.17 8.22 23.04
N THR A 496 -18.70 9.22 22.30
CA THR A 496 -17.95 9.03 21.03
C THR A 496 -16.50 8.58 21.19
N GLN A 497 -16.02 8.35 22.42
CA GLN A 497 -14.68 7.76 22.65
C GLN A 497 -14.53 6.35 22.05
N SER A 498 -15.64 5.62 21.91
CA SER A 498 -15.67 4.29 21.29
C SER A 498 -15.34 4.30 19.79
N SER A 499 -15.39 5.47 19.13
CA SER A 499 -14.92 5.63 17.75
C SER A 499 -13.39 5.56 17.62
N PHE A 500 -12.66 5.74 18.74
CA PHE A 500 -11.19 5.77 18.77
C PHE A 500 -10.60 4.58 19.54
N ALA A 501 -11.26 4.09 20.59
CA ALA A 501 -10.76 2.96 21.37
C ALA A 501 -11.82 1.86 21.49
N THR A 502 -11.36 0.64 21.74
CA THR A 502 -12.27 -0.49 21.90
C THR A 502 -12.93 -0.50 23.27
N TYR A 503 -14.17 -0.98 23.33
CA TYR A 503 -14.89 -1.18 24.59
C TYR A 503 -15.72 -2.47 24.49
N PRO A 504 -15.89 -3.21 25.60
CA PRO A 504 -16.66 -4.43 25.59
C PRO A 504 -18.13 -4.11 25.32
N ALA A 505 -18.78 -4.97 24.55
CA ALA A 505 -20.20 -4.87 24.26
C ALA A 505 -21.04 -5.00 25.54
N THR A 506 -22.26 -4.50 25.51
CA THR A 506 -23.19 -4.56 26.64
C THR A 506 -23.41 -6.00 27.10
N GLY A 507 -23.21 -6.26 28.39
CA GLY A 507 -23.37 -7.60 28.98
C GLY A 507 -22.11 -8.47 28.94
N ILE A 508 -21.02 -8.02 28.30
CA ILE A 508 -19.74 -8.74 28.29
C ILE A 508 -18.94 -8.41 29.56
N SER A 509 -18.55 -9.45 30.29
CA SER A 509 -17.70 -9.31 31.49
C SER A 509 -16.23 -9.10 31.13
N ASN A 510 -15.45 -8.50 32.04
CA ASN A 510 -14.00 -8.35 31.87
C ASN A 510 -13.28 -9.69 31.70
N TYR A 511 -13.79 -10.78 32.29
CA TYR A 511 -13.24 -12.14 32.10
C TYR A 511 -13.43 -12.62 30.66
N THR A 512 -14.64 -12.46 30.12
CA THR A 512 -14.97 -12.82 28.73
C THR A 512 -14.20 -11.96 27.74
N ALA A 513 -14.07 -10.67 28.04
CA ALA A 513 -13.33 -9.73 27.21
C ALA A 513 -11.83 -10.08 27.19
N PHE A 514 -11.23 -10.37 28.35
CA PHE A 514 -9.85 -10.84 28.43
C PHE A 514 -9.62 -12.10 27.61
N TYR A 515 -10.50 -13.10 27.71
CA TYR A 515 -10.37 -14.32 26.93
C TYR A 515 -10.50 -14.06 25.42
N THR A 516 -11.39 -13.15 25.01
CA THR A 516 -11.60 -12.81 23.60
C THR A 516 -10.34 -12.15 23.00
N GLU A 517 -9.78 -11.15 23.68
CA GLU A 517 -8.55 -10.47 23.23
C GLU A 517 -7.33 -11.41 23.25
N LEU A 518 -7.21 -12.25 24.28
CA LEU A 518 -6.16 -13.27 24.38
C LEU A 518 -6.17 -14.22 23.16
N ILE A 519 -7.34 -14.79 22.83
CA ILE A 519 -7.49 -15.73 21.72
C ILE A 519 -7.36 -15.01 20.37
N GLY A 520 -7.98 -13.84 20.21
CA GLY A 520 -7.90 -13.04 19.00
C GLY A 520 -6.45 -12.69 18.64
N THR A 521 -5.68 -12.19 19.61
CA THR A 521 -4.27 -11.86 19.42
C THR A 521 -3.39 -13.10 19.25
N GLY A 522 -3.71 -14.20 19.94
CA GLY A 522 -3.05 -15.48 19.71
C GLY A 522 -3.19 -15.96 18.25
N MET A 523 -4.41 -15.91 17.71
CA MET A 523 -4.68 -16.28 16.32
C MET A 523 -4.01 -15.34 15.32
N LEU A 524 -3.97 -14.03 15.63
CA LEU A 524 -3.24 -13.03 14.84
C LEU A 524 -1.75 -13.39 14.73
N VAL A 525 -1.06 -13.54 15.85
CA VAL A 525 0.40 -13.75 15.85
C VAL A 525 0.76 -15.15 15.34
N LEU A 526 -0.04 -16.17 15.63
CA LEU A 526 0.11 -17.50 15.04
C LEU A 526 0.07 -17.43 13.52
N SER A 527 -0.92 -16.72 12.97
CA SER A 527 -1.09 -16.57 11.52
C SER A 527 0.06 -15.76 10.90
N ILE A 528 0.56 -14.73 11.59
CA ILE A 528 1.77 -14.00 11.17
C ILE A 528 2.96 -14.95 11.05
N TYR A 529 3.18 -15.80 12.05
CA TYR A 529 4.27 -16.77 12.02
C TYR A 529 4.08 -17.79 10.88
N ALA A 530 2.85 -18.22 10.62
CA ALA A 530 2.54 -19.13 9.51
C ALA A 530 2.78 -18.50 8.13
N ILE A 531 2.37 -17.25 7.92
CA ILE A 531 2.51 -16.52 6.64
C ILE A 531 3.98 -16.18 6.36
N THR A 532 4.76 -15.87 7.41
CA THR A 532 6.17 -15.44 7.29
C THR A 532 7.17 -16.59 7.31
N ASP A 533 6.76 -17.78 7.73
CA ASP A 533 7.60 -18.97 7.72
C ASP A 533 7.85 -19.42 6.28
N LYS A 534 9.11 -19.34 5.83
CA LYS A 534 9.51 -19.71 4.47
C LYS A 534 9.48 -21.22 4.22
N LYS A 535 9.50 -22.03 5.28
CA LYS A 535 9.44 -23.50 5.18
C LYS A 535 7.99 -24.00 5.10
N ASN A 536 7.05 -23.23 5.65
CA ASN A 536 5.63 -23.43 5.44
C ASN A 536 5.19 -22.70 4.17
N ARG A 537 4.24 -23.24 3.40
CA ARG A 537 3.87 -22.74 2.06
C ARG A 537 3.69 -21.20 2.06
N PRO A 538 4.68 -20.42 1.59
CA PRO A 538 4.65 -18.97 1.79
C PRO A 538 3.68 -18.34 0.80
N ALA A 539 3.14 -17.17 1.13
CA ALA A 539 2.27 -16.39 0.22
C ALA A 539 3.00 -15.83 -1.02
N GLY A 540 4.26 -16.21 -1.24
CA GLY A 540 5.13 -15.70 -2.30
C GLY A 540 5.79 -14.37 -1.94
N LYS A 541 6.71 -13.92 -2.81
CA LYS A 541 7.47 -12.67 -2.61
C LYS A 541 6.56 -11.45 -2.41
N TYR A 542 5.40 -11.42 -3.06
CA TYR A 542 4.51 -10.26 -3.11
C TYR A 542 3.18 -10.44 -2.34
N GLY A 543 2.87 -11.64 -1.83
CA GLY A 543 1.54 -11.95 -1.28
C GLY A 543 1.36 -11.73 0.22
N ASN A 544 2.42 -11.46 1.00
CA ASN A 544 2.33 -11.37 2.46
C ASN A 544 1.38 -10.25 2.92
N ALA A 545 1.49 -9.04 2.35
CA ALA A 545 0.65 -7.91 2.72
C ALA A 545 -0.85 -8.21 2.46
N PHE A 546 -1.18 -8.85 1.34
CA PHE A 546 -2.55 -9.30 1.05
C PHE A 546 -3.03 -10.37 2.03
N ALA A 547 -2.19 -11.34 2.37
CA ALA A 547 -2.53 -12.37 3.34
C ALA A 547 -2.81 -11.76 4.73
N PHE A 548 -2.01 -10.78 5.16
CA PHE A 548 -2.27 -10.06 6.40
C PHE A 548 -3.57 -9.28 6.38
N ALA A 549 -3.91 -8.64 5.25
CA ALA A 549 -5.18 -7.94 5.07
C ALA A 549 -6.39 -8.86 5.29
N LEU A 550 -6.38 -10.04 4.63
CA LEU A 550 -7.44 -11.04 4.74
C LEU A 550 -7.54 -11.62 6.14
N MET A 551 -6.39 -11.86 6.79
CA MET A 551 -6.33 -12.34 8.17
C MET A 551 -6.99 -11.35 9.14
N ILE A 552 -6.66 -10.06 9.05
CA ILE A 552 -7.26 -9.02 9.92
C ILE A 552 -8.77 -8.90 9.67
N MET A 553 -9.17 -8.93 8.40
CA MET A 553 -10.59 -8.93 8.02
C MET A 553 -11.33 -10.14 8.65
N ALA A 554 -10.75 -11.33 8.56
CA ALA A 554 -11.33 -12.55 9.14
C ALA A 554 -11.42 -12.48 10.67
N LEU A 555 -10.37 -11.97 11.33
CA LEU A 555 -10.35 -11.79 12.79
C LEU A 555 -11.44 -10.83 13.26
N GLY A 556 -11.59 -9.68 12.60
CA GLY A 556 -12.63 -8.70 12.96
C GLY A 556 -14.05 -9.23 12.75
N MET A 557 -14.26 -10.02 11.70
CA MET A 557 -15.55 -10.69 11.45
C MET A 557 -15.84 -11.82 12.45
N ALA A 558 -14.82 -12.57 12.88
CA ALA A 558 -15.00 -13.73 13.74
C ALA A 558 -15.02 -13.39 15.25
N PHE A 559 -14.17 -12.47 15.69
CA PHE A 559 -13.94 -12.19 17.12
C PHE A 559 -14.36 -10.78 17.56
N GLY A 560 -14.70 -9.90 16.62
CA GLY A 560 -14.90 -8.49 16.94
C GLY A 560 -16.19 -8.14 17.67
N MET A 561 -17.19 -9.02 17.74
CA MET A 561 -18.49 -8.73 18.37
C MET A 561 -18.38 -8.40 19.86
N ASN A 562 -17.54 -9.11 20.61
CA ASN A 562 -17.50 -8.97 22.07
C ASN A 562 -16.78 -7.70 22.53
N THR A 563 -15.69 -7.34 21.86
CA THR A 563 -14.74 -6.32 22.34
C THR A 563 -14.27 -5.36 21.26
N GLY A 564 -14.61 -5.56 19.99
CA GLY A 564 -14.09 -4.74 18.89
C GLY A 564 -12.68 -5.12 18.42
N TYR A 565 -12.23 -6.34 18.74
CA TYR A 565 -10.96 -6.96 18.33
C TYR A 565 -9.78 -5.99 18.47
N ALA A 566 -9.45 -5.58 19.70
CA ALA A 566 -8.32 -4.67 19.92
C ALA A 566 -7.05 -5.20 19.24
N VAL A 567 -6.71 -6.46 19.56
CA VAL A 567 -5.65 -7.32 19.03
C VAL A 567 -4.26 -6.69 18.83
N ASN A 568 -4.05 -5.49 19.40
CA ASN A 568 -2.90 -4.65 19.22
C ASN A 568 -2.91 -3.58 20.33
N PRO A 569 -2.03 -3.69 21.35
CA PRO A 569 -2.00 -2.71 22.42
C PRO A 569 -1.72 -1.29 21.96
N ALA A 570 -0.92 -1.07 20.90
CA ALA A 570 -0.69 0.27 20.37
C ALA A 570 -1.94 0.87 19.70
N ARG A 571 -2.70 0.03 18.98
CA ARG A 571 -3.97 0.41 18.32
C ARG A 571 -5.00 0.92 19.30
N ASP A 572 -4.98 0.42 20.54
CA ASP A 572 -5.95 0.80 21.55
C ASP A 572 -5.41 1.86 22.52
N PHE A 573 -4.18 1.67 23.04
CA PHE A 573 -3.63 2.54 24.07
C PHE A 573 -3.24 3.94 23.57
N GLY A 574 -2.59 4.06 22.41
CA GLY A 574 -2.22 5.38 21.86
C GLY A 574 -3.43 6.30 21.65
N PRO A 575 -4.51 5.80 21.05
CA PRO A 575 -5.76 6.56 20.88
C PRO A 575 -6.47 6.88 22.18
N ARG A 576 -6.42 6.01 23.20
CA ARG A 576 -6.91 6.37 24.55
C ARG A 576 -6.14 7.53 25.17
N LEU A 577 -4.81 7.56 24.99
CA LEU A 577 -4.01 8.72 25.42
C LEU A 577 -4.45 9.98 24.68
N PHE A 578 -4.75 9.87 23.39
CA PHE A 578 -5.27 10.98 22.61
C PHE A 578 -6.63 11.46 23.11
N THR A 579 -7.62 10.57 23.30
CA THR A 579 -8.97 10.98 23.74
C THR A 579 -8.96 11.58 25.15
N LEU A 580 -8.04 11.15 26.01
CA LEU A 580 -7.79 11.80 27.30
C LEU A 580 -7.37 13.27 27.11
N CYS A 581 -6.39 13.53 26.23
CA CYS A 581 -5.93 14.89 25.92
C CYS A 581 -7.00 15.73 25.19
N ALA A 582 -7.81 15.10 24.34
CA ALA A 582 -8.81 15.77 23.51
C ALA A 582 -10.12 16.10 24.24
N GLY A 583 -10.22 15.79 25.53
CA GLY A 583 -11.30 16.26 26.39
C GLY A 583 -12.39 15.24 26.74
N TRP A 584 -12.25 13.96 26.39
CA TRP A 584 -13.15 12.92 26.93
C TRP A 584 -12.87 12.67 28.43
N GLY A 585 -11.66 12.97 28.91
CA GLY A 585 -11.29 12.88 30.31
C GLY A 585 -10.94 11.46 30.77
N THR A 586 -10.89 11.23 32.08
CA THR A 586 -10.42 9.96 32.67
C THR A 586 -11.35 8.78 32.38
N LYS A 587 -12.60 9.03 31.95
CA LYS A 587 -13.57 7.97 31.58
C LYS A 587 -13.06 7.05 30.48
N THR A 588 -12.20 7.54 29.59
CA THR A 588 -11.53 6.69 28.59
C THR A 588 -10.80 5.50 29.21
N PHE A 589 -10.30 5.64 30.44
CA PHE A 589 -9.59 4.62 31.19
C PHE A 589 -10.45 3.94 32.27
N THR A 590 -11.45 4.64 32.83
CA THR A 590 -12.26 4.09 33.94
C THR A 590 -13.53 3.37 33.49
N SER A 591 -14.01 3.61 32.27
CA SER A 591 -15.21 2.96 31.72
C SER A 591 -15.08 1.42 31.72
N HIS A 592 -16.22 0.74 31.90
CA HIS A 592 -16.33 -0.73 31.93
C HIS A 592 -15.38 -1.39 32.93
N HIS A 593 -15.38 -0.91 34.18
CA HIS A 593 -14.55 -1.43 35.27
C HIS A 593 -13.06 -1.47 34.89
N TYR A 594 -12.54 -0.33 34.43
CA TYR A 594 -11.15 -0.18 34.01
C TYR A 594 -10.75 -1.12 32.86
N TYR A 595 -11.56 -1.21 31.80
CA TYR A 595 -11.30 -2.12 30.67
C TYR A 595 -9.95 -1.90 29.98
N PHE A 596 -9.37 -0.69 30.03
CA PHE A 596 -8.19 -0.29 29.26
C PHE A 596 -6.97 -1.22 29.39
N TRP A 597 -6.80 -1.91 30.52
CA TRP A 597 -5.64 -2.80 30.72
C TRP A 597 -5.79 -4.13 29.97
N ILE A 598 -7.02 -4.53 29.61
CA ILE A 598 -7.29 -5.82 28.95
C ILE A 598 -6.67 -5.86 27.54
N PRO A 599 -6.93 -4.90 26.63
CA PRO A 599 -6.23 -4.81 25.33
C PRO A 599 -4.71 -4.68 25.41
N ILE A 600 -4.16 -4.43 26.59
CA ILE A 600 -2.71 -4.39 26.78
C ILE A 600 -2.21 -5.77 27.22
N VAL A 601 -2.72 -6.28 28.34
CA VAL A 601 -2.20 -7.50 28.96
C VAL A 601 -2.63 -8.74 28.19
N ALA A 602 -3.91 -8.83 27.81
CA ALA A 602 -4.44 -10.00 27.09
C ALA A 602 -3.75 -10.15 25.73
N ASP A 603 -3.54 -9.05 25.02
CA ASP A 603 -2.90 -9.07 23.70
C ASP A 603 -1.42 -9.43 23.77
N LEU A 604 -0.67 -8.86 24.72
CA LEU A 604 0.75 -9.21 24.90
C LEU A 604 0.92 -10.71 25.24
N ILE A 605 0.10 -11.25 26.15
CA ILE A 605 0.12 -12.68 26.49
C ILE A 605 -0.32 -13.52 25.29
N GLY A 606 -1.43 -13.13 24.67
CA GLY A 606 -2.01 -13.82 23.52
C GLY A 606 -1.01 -13.93 22.38
N GLY A 607 -0.31 -12.86 22.05
CA GLY A 607 0.70 -12.84 21.00
C GLY A 607 1.87 -13.79 21.26
N VAL A 608 2.38 -13.81 22.50
CA VAL A 608 3.46 -14.74 22.90
C VAL A 608 2.99 -16.19 22.86
N CYS A 609 1.77 -16.47 23.34
CA CYS A 609 1.18 -17.80 23.29
C CYS A 609 0.93 -18.27 21.85
N GLY A 610 0.39 -17.41 21.00
CA GLY A 610 0.08 -17.70 19.60
C GLY A 610 1.33 -18.03 18.78
N ALA A 611 2.38 -17.21 18.91
CA ALA A 611 3.68 -17.53 18.32
C ALA A 611 4.21 -18.87 18.83
N GLY A 612 4.19 -19.10 20.16
CA GLY A 612 4.64 -20.36 20.76
C GLY A 612 3.92 -21.58 20.22
N LEU A 613 2.60 -21.48 20.09
CA LEU A 613 1.76 -22.55 19.57
C LEU A 613 2.16 -22.92 18.13
N TYR A 614 2.38 -21.94 17.25
CA TYR A 614 2.88 -22.19 15.90
C TYR A 614 4.26 -22.87 15.91
N ARG A 615 5.17 -22.37 16.75
CA ARG A 615 6.53 -22.90 16.81
C ARG A 615 6.54 -24.37 17.24
N ILE A 616 5.83 -24.67 18.32
CA ILE A 616 5.78 -26.01 18.93
C ILE A 616 5.07 -27.00 17.99
N LEU A 617 3.98 -26.59 17.35
CA LEU A 617 3.15 -27.52 16.57
C LEU A 617 3.52 -27.61 15.08
N VAL A 618 4.25 -26.63 14.54
CA VAL A 618 4.57 -26.57 13.11
C VAL A 618 6.05 -26.33 12.87
N GLU A 619 6.61 -25.20 13.35
CA GLU A 619 7.94 -24.73 12.92
C GLU A 619 9.07 -25.73 13.25
N ILE A 620 9.05 -26.33 14.44
CA ILE A 620 10.09 -27.29 14.87
C ILE A 620 9.97 -28.66 14.18
N HIS A 621 8.84 -28.94 13.54
CA HIS A 621 8.59 -30.20 12.85
C HIS A 621 8.93 -30.16 11.37
N HIS A 622 9.35 -29.00 10.84
CA HIS A 622 9.87 -28.93 9.48
C HIS A 622 11.10 -29.83 9.32
N PRO A 623 11.21 -30.57 8.20
CA PRO A 623 12.39 -31.38 7.93
C PRO A 623 13.65 -30.52 8.03
N GLN A 624 14.66 -31.04 8.73
CA GLN A 624 15.98 -30.43 8.69
C GLN A 624 16.51 -30.62 7.26
N THR A 625 16.59 -29.53 6.50
CA THR A 625 17.33 -29.54 5.24
C THR A 625 18.78 -29.88 5.59
N PRO A 626 19.39 -30.91 4.97
CA PRO A 626 20.82 -31.13 5.13
C PRO A 626 21.55 -29.84 4.77
N LEU A 627 22.48 -29.42 5.63
CA LEU A 627 23.31 -28.25 5.37
C LEU A 627 24.02 -28.45 4.02
N PRO A 628 24.04 -27.46 3.12
CA PRO A 628 24.80 -27.53 1.88
C PRO A 628 26.31 -27.65 2.16
#